data_AF-A0A3M5U4V2-F1
#
_entry.id   AF-A0A3M5U4V2-F1
#
_cell.length_a   1.000
_cell.length_b   1.000
_cell.length_c   1.000
_cell.angle_alpha   90.00
_cell.angle_beta   90.00
_cell.angle_gamma   90.00
#
_symmetry.space_group_name_H-M   'P 1'
#
loop_
_entity.id
_entity.type
_entity.pdbx_description
1 polymer ?
#
loop_
_entity_poly.entity_id
_entity_poly.type
_entity_poly.pdbx_seq_one_letter_code
_entity_poly.pdbx_strand_id
1 'polypeptide(L)'
;MAMMVLQQLRFYQRMWTKRHRYGEAILIGNTPQPELMRATGEARYPGSSFGAGMIARAPILEGQERLINAEALTPPHEPEMFGGEAETGTSTTSGLDKPDDVGKSVALGKDAATFLWIEMPTEYDGPKVTKRQALERFNALSDDPEKKTRQVRVGRARNYANVLSGYIYQREETPREARERMEKNRDAWSENSYHSGILRSPENHRWVTAMDIAIGQAKCLDDPAIRDVLVAIADWKIDRKRFEQIRKLPGWVRLDGSAQQLVRASYSYYQEGTFPSTDLVPIAPPSLVLSSSAKENAK
;
A
#
# COMPACT_ATOMS: atom_id res chain seq x y z
N MET A 1 -16.97 -28.27 -9.35
CA MET A 1 -18.30 -27.80 -8.90
C MET A 1 -18.29 -26.48 -8.11
N ALA A 2 -17.28 -26.14 -7.31
CA ALA A 2 -17.23 -24.86 -6.59
C ALA A 2 -17.22 -23.59 -7.49
N MET A 3 -16.76 -23.71 -8.73
CA MET A 3 -16.53 -22.58 -9.63
C MET A 3 -17.79 -22.03 -10.35
N MET A 4 -18.83 -22.85 -10.58
CA MET A 4 -20.12 -22.35 -11.10
C MET A 4 -20.94 -21.61 -10.03
N VAL A 5 -20.69 -21.92 -8.75
CA VAL A 5 -21.34 -21.26 -7.61
C VAL A 5 -20.94 -19.77 -7.56
N LEU A 6 -19.69 -19.43 -7.89
CA LEU A 6 -19.22 -18.03 -7.88
C LEU A 6 -19.98 -17.15 -8.87
N GLN A 7 -20.30 -17.67 -10.06
CA GLN A 7 -21.08 -16.94 -11.06
C GLN A 7 -22.52 -16.68 -10.57
N GLN A 8 -23.15 -17.63 -9.89
CA GLN A 8 -24.47 -17.44 -9.27
C GLN A 8 -24.44 -16.37 -8.16
N LEU A 9 -23.32 -16.27 -7.45
CA LEU A 9 -23.07 -15.22 -6.45
C LEU A 9 -22.66 -13.88 -7.07
N ARG A 10 -22.67 -13.76 -8.40
CA ARG A 10 -22.20 -12.58 -9.16
C ARG A 10 -20.76 -12.18 -8.83
N PHE A 11 -19.93 -13.16 -8.49
CA PHE A 11 -18.50 -12.97 -8.29
C PHE A 11 -17.76 -13.25 -9.60
N TYR A 12 -17.35 -12.18 -10.26
CA TYR A 12 -16.65 -12.21 -11.53
C TYR A 12 -15.18 -11.85 -11.34
N GLN A 13 -14.30 -12.56 -12.03
CA GLN A 13 -12.85 -12.39 -11.90
C GLN A 13 -12.20 -12.23 -13.26
N ARG A 14 -11.23 -11.31 -13.34
CA ARG A 14 -10.30 -11.15 -14.46
C ARG A 14 -8.89 -11.50 -14.00
N MET A 15 -8.08 -12.06 -14.89
CA MET A 15 -6.67 -12.28 -14.64
C MET A 15 -5.88 -11.05 -15.10
N TRP A 16 -5.25 -10.40 -14.13
CA TRP A 16 -4.24 -9.38 -14.38
C TRP A 16 -2.87 -10.04 -14.18
N THR A 17 -1.86 -9.76 -15.00
CA THR A 17 -0.53 -10.37 -14.79
C THR A 17 0.56 -9.64 -15.55
N LYS A 18 1.76 -9.58 -14.96
CA LYS A 18 3.00 -9.16 -15.66
C LYS A 18 3.58 -10.29 -16.52
N ARG A 19 3.03 -11.50 -16.44
CA ARG A 19 3.57 -12.69 -17.11
C ARG A 19 3.38 -12.60 -18.61
N HIS A 20 4.43 -13.00 -19.33
CA HIS A 20 4.35 -13.33 -20.74
C HIS A 20 4.45 -14.85 -20.88
N ARG A 21 3.63 -15.42 -21.75
CA ARG A 21 3.63 -16.83 -22.10
C ARG A 21 3.95 -16.96 -23.57
N TYR A 22 5.01 -17.70 -23.88
CA TYR A 22 5.55 -17.82 -25.25
C TYR A 22 5.92 -16.47 -25.87
N GLY A 23 6.37 -15.50 -25.07
CA GLY A 23 6.74 -14.15 -25.52
C GLY A 23 5.58 -13.14 -25.51
N GLU A 24 4.34 -13.62 -25.51
CA GLU A 24 3.14 -12.81 -25.59
C GLU A 24 2.55 -12.52 -24.21
N ALA A 25 1.96 -11.34 -24.03
CA ALA A 25 1.25 -11.01 -22.81
C ALA A 25 -0.02 -11.88 -22.65
N ILE A 26 -0.38 -12.19 -21.41
CA ILE A 26 -1.65 -12.86 -21.12
C ILE A 26 -2.75 -11.79 -21.11
N LEU A 27 -3.61 -11.82 -22.13
CA LEU A 27 -4.67 -10.82 -22.33
C LEU A 27 -5.76 -10.90 -21.26
N ILE A 28 -6.26 -9.73 -20.88
CA ILE A 28 -7.44 -9.57 -20.06
C ILE A 28 -8.68 -9.63 -20.96
N GLY A 29 -9.74 -10.28 -20.47
CA GLY A 29 -11.02 -10.28 -21.16
C GLY A 29 -11.13 -11.31 -22.28
N ASN A 30 -10.31 -12.36 -22.25
CA ASN A 30 -10.61 -13.57 -23.01
C ASN A 30 -11.97 -14.15 -22.60
N THR A 31 -12.56 -14.95 -23.50
CA THR A 31 -13.78 -15.72 -23.21
C THR A 31 -13.62 -16.51 -21.90
N PRO A 32 -14.65 -16.55 -21.03
CA PRO A 32 -14.59 -17.30 -19.78
C PRO A 32 -14.02 -18.71 -19.95
N GLN A 33 -12.90 -18.98 -19.28
CA GLN A 33 -12.17 -20.25 -19.41
C GLN A 33 -11.29 -20.52 -18.19
N PRO A 34 -10.93 -21.80 -17.93
CA PRO A 34 -9.82 -22.12 -17.05
C PRO A 34 -8.53 -21.50 -17.59
N GLU A 35 -7.80 -20.78 -16.74
CA GLU A 35 -6.52 -20.15 -17.06
C GLU A 35 -5.44 -20.63 -16.09
N LEU A 36 -4.26 -20.90 -16.64
CA LEU A 36 -3.09 -21.29 -15.83
C LEU A 36 -2.51 -20.05 -15.14
N MET A 37 -2.50 -20.05 -13.81
CA MET A 37 -1.90 -18.99 -13.00
C MET A 37 -0.38 -18.95 -13.11
N ARG A 38 0.22 -20.12 -13.38
CA ARG A 38 1.65 -20.29 -13.64
C ARG A 38 1.89 -21.54 -14.48
N ALA A 39 2.45 -21.37 -15.68
CA ALA A 39 2.91 -22.49 -16.51
C ALA A 39 4.33 -22.93 -16.15
N THR A 40 4.72 -24.11 -16.61
CA THR A 40 6.07 -24.66 -16.42
C THR A 40 7.13 -23.72 -16.98
N GLY A 41 8.18 -23.45 -16.20
CA GLY A 41 9.27 -22.54 -16.60
C GLY A 41 8.98 -21.05 -16.37
N GLU A 42 7.76 -20.67 -15.99
CA GLU A 42 7.46 -19.29 -15.60
C GLU A 42 7.93 -18.98 -14.17
N ALA A 43 8.34 -17.73 -13.93
CA ALA A 43 8.83 -17.26 -12.63
C ALA A 43 7.82 -17.52 -11.50
N ARG A 44 8.31 -17.75 -10.28
CA ARG A 44 7.45 -18.05 -9.11
C ARG A 44 6.50 -16.90 -8.76
N TYR A 45 6.93 -15.66 -8.99
CA TYR A 45 6.10 -14.47 -8.85
C TYR A 45 6.16 -13.61 -10.12
N PRO A 46 5.03 -13.05 -10.59
CA PRO A 46 5.04 -12.08 -11.68
C PRO A 46 5.84 -10.84 -11.26
N GLY A 47 6.84 -10.46 -12.05
CA GLY A 47 7.66 -9.28 -11.81
C GLY A 47 8.66 -9.34 -10.65
N SER A 48 8.90 -10.46 -9.96
CA SER A 48 9.92 -10.47 -8.89
C SER A 48 11.32 -10.74 -9.44
N SER A 49 12.29 -9.91 -9.08
CA SER A 49 13.68 -10.37 -8.98
C SER A 49 13.79 -11.39 -7.82
N PHE A 50 14.73 -12.33 -7.93
CA PHE A 50 14.89 -13.48 -7.01
C PHE A 50 15.00 -13.14 -5.50
N GLY A 51 15.27 -11.89 -5.12
CA GLY A 51 15.63 -11.50 -3.75
C GLY A 51 14.48 -11.08 -2.82
N ALA A 52 13.57 -10.20 -3.26
CA ALA A 52 12.58 -9.58 -2.36
C ALA A 52 11.28 -10.39 -2.20
N GLY A 53 10.96 -11.27 -3.16
CA GLY A 53 9.69 -12.00 -3.21
C GLY A 53 9.57 -13.22 -2.28
N MET A 54 10.68 -13.70 -1.68
CA MET A 54 10.66 -14.95 -0.91
C MET A 54 10.06 -14.85 0.49
N ILE A 55 10.02 -13.65 1.11
CA ILE A 55 9.77 -13.54 2.56
C ILE A 55 8.30 -13.19 2.89
N ALA A 56 7.52 -12.65 1.96
CA ALA A 56 6.20 -12.06 2.27
C ALA A 56 5.01 -12.54 1.42
N ARG A 57 5.20 -13.48 0.47
CA ARG A 57 4.14 -13.87 -0.48
C ARG A 57 4.00 -15.39 -0.58
N ALA A 58 2.76 -15.88 -0.58
CA ALA A 58 2.49 -17.29 -0.85
C ALA A 58 2.85 -17.60 -2.31
N PRO A 59 3.57 -18.69 -2.58
CA PRO A 59 4.03 -19.01 -3.92
C PRO A 59 2.89 -19.47 -4.85
N ILE A 60 2.92 -19.07 -6.12
CA ILE A 60 2.04 -19.65 -7.14
C ILE A 60 2.68 -20.95 -7.62
N LEU A 61 1.98 -22.06 -7.42
CA LEU A 61 2.42 -23.38 -7.86
C LEU A 61 2.26 -23.51 -9.38
N GLU A 62 3.17 -24.25 -10.01
CA GLU A 62 3.05 -24.59 -11.43
C GLU A 62 1.83 -25.48 -11.66
N GLY A 63 1.16 -25.29 -12.80
CA GLY A 63 -0.02 -26.08 -13.16
C GLY A 63 -1.29 -25.70 -12.39
N GLN A 64 -1.25 -24.66 -11.54
CA GLN A 64 -2.45 -24.20 -10.86
C GLN A 64 -3.37 -23.47 -11.84
N GLU A 65 -4.55 -24.03 -12.08
CA GLU A 65 -5.60 -23.40 -12.87
C GLU A 65 -6.62 -22.65 -12.01
N ARG A 66 -7.16 -21.56 -12.56
CA ARG A 66 -8.31 -20.83 -12.02
C ARG A 66 -9.29 -20.54 -13.14
N LEU A 67 -10.57 -20.72 -12.89
CA LEU A 67 -11.62 -20.28 -13.81
C LEU A 67 -11.67 -18.75 -13.78
N ILE A 68 -11.40 -18.13 -14.93
CA ILE A 68 -11.61 -16.71 -15.16
C ILE A 68 -12.99 -16.58 -15.81
N ASN A 69 -13.93 -15.95 -15.10
CA ASN A 69 -15.36 -16.02 -15.44
C ASN A 69 -16.00 -14.65 -15.74
N ALA A 70 -15.22 -13.56 -15.74
CA ALA A 70 -15.71 -12.25 -16.14
C ALA A 70 -16.05 -12.19 -17.64
N GLU A 71 -16.94 -11.26 -18.00
CA GLU A 71 -17.36 -11.05 -19.39
C GLU A 71 -16.17 -10.78 -20.33
N ALA A 72 -16.21 -11.38 -21.52
CA ALA A 72 -15.18 -11.17 -22.52
C ALA A 72 -15.15 -9.71 -23.00
N LEU A 73 -13.97 -9.16 -23.21
CA LEU A 73 -13.79 -7.84 -23.81
C LEU A 73 -13.70 -7.98 -25.33
N THR A 74 -14.19 -6.98 -26.06
CA THR A 74 -14.13 -6.95 -27.53
C THR A 74 -13.38 -5.70 -28.00
N PRO A 75 -12.07 -5.79 -28.30
CA PRO A 75 -11.20 -6.97 -28.18
C PRO A 75 -10.68 -7.20 -26.74
N PRO A 76 -10.14 -8.40 -26.44
CA PRO A 76 -9.29 -8.61 -25.27
C PRO A 76 -8.12 -7.63 -25.24
N HIS A 77 -7.66 -7.26 -24.05
CA HIS A 77 -6.69 -6.18 -23.86
C HIS A 77 -5.43 -6.65 -23.14
N GLU A 78 -4.27 -6.18 -23.57
CA GLU A 78 -3.01 -6.43 -22.86
C GLU A 78 -2.98 -5.63 -21.54
N PRO A 79 -2.72 -6.27 -20.40
CA PRO A 79 -2.65 -5.56 -19.12
C PRO A 79 -1.44 -4.61 -19.08
N GLU A 80 -1.67 -3.30 -18.91
CA GLU A 80 -0.58 -2.35 -18.64
C GLU A 80 -0.25 -2.36 -17.14
N MET A 81 0.69 -3.23 -16.76
CA MET A 81 1.02 -3.52 -15.36
C MET A 81 2.12 -2.62 -14.77
N PHE A 82 2.60 -1.64 -15.53
CA PHE A 82 3.72 -0.74 -15.16
C PHE A 82 3.28 0.72 -15.03
N GLY A 83 1.97 0.97 -15.00
CA GLY A 83 1.39 2.31 -14.89
C GLY A 83 1.97 3.09 -13.70
N GLY A 84 2.49 4.28 -14.00
CA GLY A 84 2.99 5.23 -12.99
C GLY A 84 4.35 4.90 -12.36
N GLU A 85 5.06 3.89 -12.86
CA GLU A 85 6.44 3.60 -12.44
C GLU A 85 7.38 4.74 -12.89
N ALA A 86 8.31 5.15 -12.02
CA ALA A 86 9.34 6.12 -12.36
C ALA A 86 10.46 5.49 -13.20
N GLU A 87 10.75 4.21 -12.94
CA GLU A 87 11.52 3.34 -13.84
C GLU A 87 10.67 2.13 -14.19
N THR A 88 10.32 2.00 -15.47
CA THR A 88 9.50 0.90 -15.96
C THR A 88 10.20 -0.44 -15.78
N GLY A 89 9.48 -1.39 -15.20
CA GLY A 89 9.91 -2.77 -15.06
C GLY A 89 9.82 -3.56 -16.37
N THR A 90 9.90 -4.88 -16.22
CA THR A 90 9.67 -5.84 -17.30
C THR A 90 8.73 -6.95 -16.83
N SER A 91 8.39 -7.87 -17.72
CA SER A 91 7.60 -9.06 -17.37
C SER A 91 8.24 -9.93 -16.25
N THR A 92 9.55 -9.79 -16.04
CA THR A 92 10.32 -10.57 -15.05
C THR A 92 10.93 -9.72 -13.94
N THR A 93 10.89 -8.39 -14.02
CA THR A 93 11.47 -7.48 -13.03
C THR A 93 10.51 -6.36 -12.65
N SER A 94 10.36 -6.08 -11.36
CA SER A 94 9.57 -4.95 -10.88
C SER A 94 10.22 -3.65 -11.32
N GLY A 95 9.41 -2.68 -11.74
CA GLY A 95 9.87 -1.31 -11.86
C GLY A 95 9.95 -0.64 -10.49
N LEU A 96 10.42 0.60 -10.49
CA LEU A 96 10.55 1.41 -9.28
C LEU A 96 9.53 2.53 -9.27
N ASP A 97 8.85 2.64 -8.14
CA ASP A 97 7.97 3.76 -7.82
C ASP A 97 8.76 4.81 -7.06
N LYS A 98 8.68 6.04 -7.56
CA LYS A 98 9.02 7.21 -6.77
C LYS A 98 7.97 7.37 -5.65
N PRO A 99 8.38 7.69 -4.41
CA PRO A 99 7.43 7.98 -3.35
C PRO A 99 6.55 9.17 -3.74
N ASP A 100 5.23 9.01 -3.66
CA ASP A 100 4.30 10.12 -3.79
C ASP A 100 4.32 11.01 -2.52
N ASP A 101 3.56 12.10 -2.51
CA ASP A 101 3.60 13.05 -1.38
C ASP A 101 3.06 12.45 -0.07
N VAL A 102 2.18 11.45 -0.15
CA VAL A 102 1.72 10.70 1.02
C VAL A 102 2.83 9.79 1.53
N GLY A 103 3.47 9.04 0.63
CA GLY A 103 4.61 8.17 0.92
C GLY A 103 5.77 8.94 1.55
N LYS A 104 6.11 10.12 1.00
CA LYS A 104 7.10 11.03 1.60
C LYS A 104 6.69 11.45 3.01
N SER A 105 5.44 11.86 3.20
CA SER A 105 4.95 12.31 4.51
C SER A 105 4.97 11.18 5.55
N VAL A 106 4.57 9.96 5.15
CA VAL A 106 4.65 8.77 5.99
C VAL A 106 6.10 8.43 6.32
N ALA A 107 7.03 8.53 5.36
CA ALA A 107 8.45 8.27 5.60
C ALA A 107 9.04 9.25 6.63
N LEU A 108 8.66 10.53 6.56
CA LEU A 108 9.11 11.56 7.50
C LEU A 108 8.48 11.46 8.89
N GLY A 109 7.25 10.92 8.97
CA GLY A 109 6.51 10.78 10.22
C GLY A 109 6.88 9.55 11.07
N LYS A 110 7.75 8.66 10.56
CA LYS A 110 8.20 7.47 11.30
C LYS A 110 9.29 7.83 12.31
N ASP A 111 9.25 7.22 13.49
CA ASP A 111 10.31 7.39 14.51
C ASP A 111 11.68 6.94 14.02
N ALA A 112 11.72 5.96 13.09
CA ALA A 112 12.94 5.46 12.46
C ALA A 112 13.37 6.25 11.21
N ALA A 113 12.73 7.39 10.90
CA ALA A 113 13.09 8.22 9.76
C ALA A 113 14.55 8.69 9.87
N THR A 114 15.32 8.50 8.80
CA THR A 114 16.72 8.93 8.73
C THR A 114 16.85 10.22 7.92
N PHE A 115 17.44 11.23 8.56
CA PHE A 115 17.71 12.53 7.96
C PHE A 115 19.21 12.69 7.73
N LEU A 116 19.57 13.36 6.64
CA LEU A 116 20.98 13.69 6.40
C LEU A 116 21.44 14.81 7.33
N TRP A 117 22.75 14.86 7.55
CA TRP A 117 23.40 15.95 8.29
C TRP A 117 24.15 16.83 7.31
N ILE A 118 23.72 18.09 7.24
CA ILE A 118 24.20 19.10 6.30
C ILE A 118 25.10 20.07 7.05
N GLU A 119 26.29 20.32 6.52
CA GLU A 119 27.22 21.31 7.10
C GLU A 119 26.62 22.70 7.04
N MET A 120 26.67 23.41 8.17
CA MET A 120 26.22 24.78 8.21
C MET A 120 27.31 25.71 7.68
N PRO A 121 26.93 26.83 7.03
CA PRO A 121 27.88 27.88 6.68
C PRO A 121 28.63 28.40 7.91
N THR A 122 29.83 28.95 7.69
CA THR A 122 30.72 29.42 8.77
C THR A 122 30.11 30.52 9.63
N GLU A 123 29.16 31.31 9.10
CA GLU A 123 28.40 32.31 9.89
C GLU A 123 27.55 31.72 11.03
N TYR A 124 27.21 30.43 10.95
CA TYR A 124 26.47 29.69 11.98
C TYR A 124 27.40 28.89 12.93
N ASP A 125 28.69 28.81 12.61
CA ASP A 125 29.72 28.04 13.34
C ASP A 125 30.85 28.94 13.87
N GLY A 126 30.50 30.18 14.24
CA GLY A 126 31.45 31.12 14.82
C GLY A 126 31.87 30.71 16.25
N PRO A 127 33.05 31.11 16.74
CA PRO A 127 33.61 30.68 18.03
C PRO A 127 32.78 31.06 19.28
N LYS A 128 31.78 31.94 19.13
CA LYS A 128 30.85 32.36 20.19
C LYS A 128 29.39 31.96 19.92
N VAL A 129 29.15 31.19 18.86
CA VAL A 129 27.81 30.74 18.49
C VAL A 129 27.57 29.38 19.12
N THR A 130 26.52 29.26 19.91
CA THR A 130 26.08 27.96 20.45
C THR A 130 25.20 27.22 19.44
N LYS A 131 25.10 25.89 19.54
CA LYS A 131 24.17 25.09 18.70
C LYS A 131 22.73 25.61 18.72
N ARG A 132 22.24 26.05 19.89
CA ARG A 132 20.90 26.61 20.04
C ARG A 132 20.75 27.92 19.27
N GLN A 133 21.73 28.81 19.35
CA GLN A 133 21.73 30.05 18.57
C GLN A 133 21.85 29.79 17.07
N ALA A 134 22.64 28.81 16.64
CA ALA A 134 22.73 28.40 15.23
C ALA A 134 21.37 27.88 14.73
N LEU A 135 20.71 27.03 15.52
CA LEU A 135 19.36 26.51 15.24
C LEU A 135 18.32 27.63 15.14
N GLU A 136 18.26 28.51 16.14
CA GLU A 136 17.33 29.66 16.18
C GLU A 136 17.55 30.58 14.99
N ARG A 137 18.81 30.91 14.65
CA ARG A 137 19.14 31.75 13.50
C ARG A 137 18.72 31.12 12.18
N PHE A 138 18.99 29.83 11.98
CA PHE A 138 18.59 29.14 10.75
C PHE A 138 17.07 29.07 10.62
N ASN A 139 16.36 28.70 11.69
CA ASN A 139 14.90 28.60 11.68
C ASN A 139 14.20 29.96 11.61
N ALA A 140 14.89 31.07 11.90
CA ALA A 140 14.37 32.42 11.71
C ALA A 140 14.40 32.90 10.24
N LEU A 141 15.08 32.19 9.34
CA LEU A 141 15.13 32.54 7.92
C LEU A 141 13.79 32.33 7.20
N SER A 142 12.90 31.52 7.75
CA SER A 142 11.59 31.24 7.16
C SER A 142 10.56 30.82 8.19
N ASP A 143 9.32 31.31 8.04
CA ASP A 143 8.19 30.87 8.85
C ASP A 143 7.66 29.49 8.43
N ASP A 144 8.00 29.02 7.23
CA ASP A 144 7.58 27.73 6.69
C ASP A 144 8.15 26.56 7.52
N PRO A 145 7.30 25.75 8.18
CA PRO A 145 7.75 24.59 8.95
C PRO A 145 8.57 23.58 8.14
N GLU A 146 8.30 23.44 6.83
CA GLU A 146 9.02 22.49 5.98
C GLU A 146 10.47 22.94 5.70
N LYS A 147 10.81 24.21 5.97
CA LYS A 147 12.17 24.75 5.84
C LYS A 147 12.93 24.84 7.17
N LYS A 148 12.32 24.40 8.27
CA LYS A 148 12.95 24.41 9.59
C LYS A 148 13.70 23.11 9.83
N THR A 149 14.84 23.21 10.51
CA THR A 149 15.58 22.06 11.02
C THR A 149 15.23 21.82 12.48
N ARG A 150 15.21 20.57 12.91
CA ARG A 150 14.89 20.20 14.30
C ARG A 150 16.12 20.28 15.20
N GLN A 151 17.31 19.99 14.68
CA GLN A 151 18.51 19.86 15.49
C GLN A 151 19.79 20.30 14.78
N VAL A 152 20.74 20.78 15.59
CA VAL A 152 22.11 21.09 15.20
C VAL A 152 23.07 20.27 16.06
N ARG A 153 24.08 19.66 15.46
CA ARG A 153 25.15 18.90 16.13
C ARG A 153 26.52 19.42 15.72
N VAL A 154 27.55 19.00 16.45
CA VAL A 154 28.95 19.14 16.00
C VAL A 154 29.32 17.84 15.33
N GLY A 155 29.81 17.89 14.09
CA GLY A 155 30.28 16.74 13.34
C GLY A 155 31.67 16.99 12.78
N ARG A 156 32.33 15.95 12.25
CA ARG A 156 33.58 16.13 11.52
C ARG A 156 33.31 16.86 10.20
N ALA A 157 34.17 17.81 9.87
CA ALA A 157 34.13 18.48 8.57
C ALA A 157 34.45 17.46 7.45
N ARG A 158 33.65 17.45 6.40
CA ARG A 158 33.84 16.63 5.19
C ARG A 158 34.88 17.25 4.25
N ASN A 159 35.08 18.57 4.33
CA ASN A 159 36.07 19.31 3.56
C ASN A 159 37.27 19.74 4.44
N TYR A 160 38.45 19.21 4.13
CA TYR A 160 39.72 19.47 4.83
C TYR A 160 40.26 20.91 4.68
N ALA A 161 39.56 21.79 3.96
CA ALA A 161 40.02 23.17 3.72
C ALA A 161 39.96 24.07 4.97
N ASN A 162 39.22 23.68 6.02
CA ASN A 162 39.21 24.37 7.31
C ASN A 162 40.10 23.62 8.33
N VAL A 163 41.38 23.99 8.35
CA VAL A 163 42.46 23.33 9.11
C VAL A 163 42.39 23.61 10.63
N LEU A 164 41.52 24.50 11.10
CA LEU A 164 41.60 25.01 12.49
C LEU A 164 40.80 24.23 13.55
N SER A 165 40.00 23.22 13.20
CA SER A 165 39.40 22.35 14.25
C SER A 165 38.95 20.95 13.81
N GLY A 166 38.83 20.65 12.52
CA GLY A 166 38.30 19.35 12.05
C GLY A 166 36.84 19.07 12.41
N TYR A 167 36.17 20.00 13.11
CA TYR A 167 34.78 19.89 13.56
C TYR A 167 33.99 21.12 13.13
N ILE A 168 32.78 20.91 12.63
CA ILE A 168 31.87 21.95 12.13
C ILE A 168 30.45 21.70 12.63
N TYR A 169 29.66 22.77 12.79
CA TYR A 169 28.23 22.63 13.03
C TYR A 169 27.52 22.04 11.82
N GLN A 170 26.70 21.02 12.06
CA GLN A 170 25.86 20.36 11.08
C GLN A 170 24.41 20.45 11.54
N ARG A 171 23.50 20.78 10.63
CA ARG A 171 22.06 20.72 10.88
C ARG A 171 21.47 19.46 10.29
N GLU A 172 20.39 18.98 10.91
CA GLU A 172 19.54 17.97 10.28
C GLU A 172 18.91 18.57 9.02
N GLU A 173 18.81 17.75 7.97
CA GLU A 173 18.07 18.06 6.75
C GLU A 173 16.64 18.49 7.09
N THR A 174 16.13 19.51 6.41
CA THR A 174 14.76 19.99 6.59
C THR A 174 13.76 19.03 5.94
N PRO A 175 12.48 19.01 6.35
CA PRO A 175 11.46 18.21 5.68
C PRO A 175 11.40 18.43 4.17
N ARG A 176 11.50 19.69 3.71
CA ARG A 176 11.54 20.05 2.28
C ARG A 176 12.72 19.42 1.56
N GLU A 177 13.93 19.57 2.11
CA GLU A 177 15.13 18.96 1.52
C GLU A 177 15.03 17.43 1.49
N ALA A 178 14.50 16.82 2.55
CA ALA A 178 14.29 15.38 2.60
C ALA A 178 13.30 14.89 1.54
N ARG A 179 12.20 15.65 1.29
CA ARG A 179 11.26 15.36 0.20
C ARG A 179 11.93 15.47 -1.17
N GLU A 180 12.69 16.54 -1.40
CA GLU A 180 13.44 16.73 -2.65
C GLU A 180 14.51 15.66 -2.87
N ARG A 181 15.14 15.19 -1.79
CA ARG A 181 16.07 14.07 -1.84
C ARG A 181 15.35 12.76 -2.13
N MET A 182 14.26 12.44 -1.44
CA MET A 182 13.47 11.22 -1.71
C MET A 182 12.93 11.20 -3.15
N GLU A 183 12.63 12.37 -3.70
CA GLU A 183 12.22 12.55 -5.09
C GLU A 183 13.33 12.16 -6.08
N LYS A 184 14.58 12.50 -5.78
CA LYS A 184 15.72 12.32 -6.71
C LYS A 184 16.57 11.09 -6.42
N ASN A 185 16.53 10.59 -5.19
CA ASN A 185 17.37 9.49 -4.75
C ASN A 185 16.68 8.16 -5.07
N ARG A 186 17.22 7.46 -6.07
CA ARG A 186 16.76 6.13 -6.50
C ARG A 186 16.79 5.10 -5.37
N ASP A 187 17.70 5.23 -4.39
CA ASP A 187 17.76 4.32 -3.22
C ASP A 187 16.55 4.47 -2.28
N ALA A 188 15.81 5.58 -2.39
CA ALA A 188 14.57 5.80 -1.63
C ALA A 188 13.32 5.30 -2.38
N TRP A 189 13.48 4.77 -3.60
CA TRP A 189 12.36 4.27 -4.40
C TRP A 189 12.07 2.82 -4.06
N SER A 190 10.79 2.46 -4.08
CA SER A 190 10.35 1.10 -3.77
C SER A 190 9.96 0.35 -5.03
N GLU A 191 10.13 -0.97 -5.04
CA GLU A 191 9.56 -1.80 -6.09
C GLU A 191 8.04 -1.56 -6.19
N ASN A 192 7.54 -1.32 -7.39
CA ASN A 192 6.12 -1.12 -7.62
C ASN A 192 5.33 -2.36 -7.18
N SER A 193 4.28 -2.13 -6.40
CA SER A 193 3.35 -3.19 -6.07
C SER A 193 2.50 -3.55 -7.30
N TYR A 194 2.28 -4.84 -7.51
CA TYR A 194 1.42 -5.32 -8.59
C TYR A 194 0.03 -4.66 -8.62
N HIS A 195 -0.51 -4.27 -7.46
CA HIS A 195 -1.84 -3.65 -7.33
C HIS A 195 -1.87 -2.18 -7.76
N SER A 196 -0.79 -1.43 -7.57
CA SER A 196 -0.72 -0.01 -7.95
C SER A 196 -0.62 0.18 -9.46
N GLY A 197 0.13 -0.68 -10.16
CA GLY A 197 0.26 -0.62 -11.62
C GLY A 197 -1.07 -0.74 -12.36
N ILE A 198 -1.97 -1.62 -11.88
CA ILE A 198 -3.31 -1.79 -12.46
C ILE A 198 -4.09 -0.48 -12.43
N LEU A 199 -4.12 0.18 -11.26
CA LEU A 199 -4.94 1.37 -11.01
C LEU A 199 -4.30 2.67 -11.52
N ARG A 200 -3.00 2.68 -11.83
CA ARG A 200 -2.31 3.88 -12.31
C ARG A 200 -2.24 3.98 -13.83
N SER A 201 -2.63 2.94 -14.56
CA SER A 201 -2.66 2.96 -16.03
C SER A 201 -3.97 3.51 -16.57
N PRO A 202 -3.96 4.61 -17.35
CA PRO A 202 -5.15 5.10 -18.04
C PRO A 202 -5.72 4.10 -19.04
N GLU A 203 -4.87 3.29 -19.69
CA GLU A 203 -5.32 2.28 -20.66
C GLU A 203 -6.09 1.16 -19.96
N ASN A 204 -5.60 0.68 -18.80
CA ASN A 204 -6.37 -0.29 -18.00
C ASN A 204 -7.76 0.24 -17.64
N HIS A 205 -7.86 1.54 -17.34
CA HIS A 205 -9.15 2.16 -17.05
C HIS A 205 -10.06 2.26 -18.25
N ARG A 206 -9.49 2.67 -19.39
CA ARG A 206 -10.21 2.83 -20.65
C ARG A 206 -10.80 1.51 -21.15
N TRP A 207 -10.06 0.41 -21.00
CA TRP A 207 -10.41 -0.87 -21.61
C TRP A 207 -11.06 -1.87 -20.66
N VAL A 208 -10.76 -1.80 -19.35
CA VAL A 208 -11.12 -2.89 -18.42
C VAL A 208 -11.82 -2.39 -17.15
N THR A 209 -11.23 -1.47 -16.39
CA THR A 209 -11.80 -1.12 -15.07
C THR A 209 -13.13 -0.35 -15.19
N ALA A 210 -13.32 0.43 -16.27
CA ALA A 210 -14.61 1.06 -16.55
C ALA A 210 -15.74 0.03 -16.73
N MET A 211 -15.43 -1.16 -17.28
CA MET A 211 -16.38 -2.26 -17.36
C MET A 211 -16.57 -2.96 -16.01
N ASP A 212 -15.52 -3.16 -15.22
CA ASP A 212 -15.65 -3.83 -13.91
C ASP A 212 -16.40 -2.96 -12.89
N ILE A 213 -16.31 -1.62 -12.97
CA ILE A 213 -17.18 -0.70 -12.23
C ILE A 213 -18.64 -0.82 -12.71
N ALA A 214 -18.87 -1.12 -13.99
CA ALA A 214 -20.20 -1.32 -14.56
C ALA A 214 -20.86 -2.66 -14.18
N ILE A 215 -20.09 -3.66 -13.70
CA ILE A 215 -20.61 -4.93 -13.14
C ILE A 215 -21.51 -4.66 -11.90
N GLY A 216 -21.39 -3.46 -11.32
CA GLY A 216 -22.32 -2.85 -10.38
C GLY A 216 -21.62 -2.45 -9.09
N GLN A 217 -22.02 -1.31 -8.52
CA GLN A 217 -21.62 -0.95 -7.16
C GLN A 217 -21.96 -2.09 -6.20
N ALA A 218 -21.22 -2.21 -5.11
CA ALA A 218 -21.59 -3.11 -4.03
C ALA A 218 -23.00 -2.72 -3.58
N LYS A 219 -24.00 -3.58 -3.81
CA LYS A 219 -25.41 -3.30 -3.48
C LYS A 219 -25.63 -2.89 -2.02
N CYS A 220 -24.68 -3.20 -1.14
CA CYS A 220 -24.70 -2.75 0.25
C CYS A 220 -24.56 -1.23 0.41
N LEU A 221 -24.02 -0.51 -0.58
CA LEU A 221 -23.95 0.95 -0.59
C LEU A 221 -25.14 1.61 -1.32
N ASP A 222 -25.92 0.85 -2.09
CA ASP A 222 -27.12 1.33 -2.78
C ASP A 222 -28.26 1.63 -1.80
N ASP A 223 -28.28 0.94 -0.65
CA ASP A 223 -29.21 1.18 0.44
C ASP A 223 -28.66 2.30 1.36
N PRO A 224 -29.26 3.50 1.37
CA PRO A 224 -28.73 4.63 2.13
C PRO A 224 -28.58 4.33 3.62
N ALA A 225 -29.50 3.55 4.20
CA ALA A 225 -29.48 3.25 5.63
C ALA A 225 -28.31 2.33 6.01
N ILE A 226 -28.00 1.32 5.18
CA ILE A 226 -26.84 0.44 5.40
C ILE A 226 -25.54 1.18 5.09
N ARG A 227 -25.49 1.92 3.97
CA ARG A 227 -24.33 2.72 3.56
C ARG A 227 -23.87 3.64 4.67
N ASP A 228 -24.78 4.42 5.25
CA ASP A 228 -24.43 5.41 6.27
C ASP A 228 -23.81 4.76 7.52
N VAL A 229 -24.26 3.55 7.89
CA VAL A 229 -23.65 2.77 8.98
C VAL A 229 -22.27 2.25 8.59
N LEU A 230 -22.13 1.63 7.42
CA LEU A 230 -20.86 1.10 6.93
C LEU A 230 -19.79 2.19 6.84
N VAL A 231 -20.15 3.37 6.33
CA VAL A 231 -19.26 4.54 6.27
C VAL A 231 -18.91 5.02 7.68
N ALA A 232 -19.87 5.07 8.60
CA ALA A 232 -19.63 5.56 9.94
C ALA A 232 -18.71 4.63 10.77
N ILE A 233 -18.76 3.30 10.55
CA ILE A 233 -17.91 2.31 11.23
C ILE A 233 -16.58 2.03 10.52
N ALA A 234 -16.40 2.48 9.27
CA ALA A 234 -15.16 2.28 8.50
C ALA A 234 -13.95 2.93 9.18
N ASP A 235 -14.16 4.02 9.88
CA ASP A 235 -13.19 4.57 10.81
C ASP A 235 -13.30 3.83 12.15
N TRP A 236 -12.41 2.86 12.35
CA TRP A 236 -12.41 2.02 13.56
C TRP A 236 -12.08 2.80 14.84
N LYS A 237 -11.53 4.03 14.73
CA LYS A 237 -11.20 4.92 15.85
C LYS A 237 -12.45 5.65 16.37
N ILE A 238 -13.43 4.88 16.81
CA ILE A 238 -14.75 5.39 17.19
C ILE A 238 -14.68 5.90 18.64
N ASP A 239 -14.90 7.20 18.85
CA ASP A 239 -15.08 7.76 20.18
C ASP A 239 -16.51 7.55 20.71
N ARG A 240 -16.72 7.78 22.02
CA ARG A 240 -18.02 7.59 22.67
C ARG A 240 -19.16 8.36 21.99
N LYS A 241 -18.91 9.60 21.56
CA LYS A 241 -19.94 10.45 20.94
C LYS A 241 -20.33 9.89 19.58
N ARG A 242 -19.35 9.49 18.78
CA ARG A 242 -19.55 8.90 17.46
C ARG A 242 -20.22 7.54 17.56
N PHE A 243 -19.87 6.72 18.55
CA PHE A 243 -20.51 5.43 18.78
C PHE A 243 -22.01 5.57 19.08
N GLU A 244 -22.38 6.51 19.95
CA GLU A 244 -23.79 6.80 20.24
C GLU A 244 -24.56 7.34 19.03
N GLN A 245 -23.89 8.04 18.11
CA GLN A 245 -24.49 8.45 16.84
C GLN A 245 -24.70 7.25 15.90
N ILE A 246 -23.69 6.38 15.78
CA ILE A 246 -23.76 5.16 14.95
C ILE A 246 -24.93 4.28 15.35
N ARG A 247 -25.13 4.06 16.66
CA ARG A 247 -26.22 3.24 17.19
C ARG A 247 -27.62 3.75 16.86
N LYS A 248 -27.75 5.04 16.53
CA LYS A 248 -29.01 5.69 16.17
C LYS A 248 -29.27 5.66 14.66
N LEU A 249 -28.30 5.26 13.86
CA LEU A 249 -28.47 5.18 12.41
C LEU A 249 -29.49 4.09 12.05
N PRO A 250 -30.38 4.32 11.07
CA PRO A 250 -31.42 3.36 10.71
C PRO A 250 -30.88 1.99 10.26
N GLY A 251 -29.68 1.94 9.67
CA GLY A 251 -29.05 0.68 9.27
C GLY A 251 -28.51 -0.16 10.43
N TRP A 252 -28.34 0.43 11.63
CA TRP A 252 -27.65 -0.25 12.74
C TRP A 252 -28.42 -1.49 13.18
N VAL A 253 -29.74 -1.36 13.31
CA VAL A 253 -30.63 -2.47 13.69
C VAL A 253 -30.73 -3.57 12.62
N ARG A 254 -30.27 -3.28 11.40
CA ARG A 254 -30.24 -4.21 10.27
C ARG A 254 -28.93 -4.99 10.17
N LEU A 255 -27.89 -4.58 10.91
CA LEU A 255 -26.71 -5.40 11.11
C LEU A 255 -27.07 -6.62 11.98
N ASP A 256 -26.52 -7.78 11.65
CA ASP A 256 -26.68 -8.96 12.50
C ASP A 256 -26.04 -8.74 13.88
N GLY A 257 -26.45 -9.56 14.86
CA GLY A 257 -25.99 -9.42 16.24
C GLY A 257 -24.48 -9.55 16.39
N SER A 258 -23.84 -10.39 15.59
CA SER A 258 -22.40 -10.62 15.61
C SER A 258 -21.63 -9.40 15.07
N ALA A 259 -22.12 -8.79 14.00
CA ALA A 259 -21.58 -7.56 13.43
C ALA A 259 -21.72 -6.38 14.41
N GLN A 260 -22.88 -6.24 15.06
CA GLN A 260 -23.06 -5.23 16.11
C GLN A 260 -22.11 -5.44 17.29
N GLN A 261 -21.91 -6.70 17.71
CA GLN A 261 -20.94 -7.06 18.76
C GLN A 261 -19.50 -6.75 18.34
N LEU A 262 -19.14 -7.02 17.09
CA LEU A 262 -17.80 -6.72 16.58
C LEU A 262 -17.53 -5.22 16.57
N VAL A 263 -18.49 -4.39 16.13
CA VAL A 263 -18.34 -2.93 16.18
C VAL A 263 -18.21 -2.43 17.63
N ARG A 264 -19.01 -2.98 18.56
CA ARG A 264 -18.89 -2.68 20.01
C ARG A 264 -17.50 -3.03 20.55
N ALA A 265 -16.99 -4.19 20.20
CA ALA A 265 -15.68 -4.63 20.67
C ALA A 265 -14.54 -3.78 20.09
N SER A 266 -14.62 -3.39 18.81
CA SER A 266 -13.68 -2.44 18.19
C SER A 266 -13.70 -1.07 18.89
N TYR A 267 -14.89 -0.57 19.25
CA TYR A 267 -15.06 0.63 20.05
C TYR A 267 -14.39 0.51 21.43
N SER A 268 -14.69 -0.56 22.19
CA SER A 268 -14.08 -0.81 23.50
C SER A 268 -12.56 -0.96 23.43
N TYR A 269 -12.05 -1.62 22.39
CA TYR A 269 -10.63 -1.72 22.15
C TYR A 269 -9.98 -0.35 21.95
N TYR A 270 -10.58 0.52 21.14
CA TYR A 270 -10.04 1.85 20.90
C TYR A 270 -10.11 2.77 22.12
N GLN A 271 -11.22 2.73 22.87
CA GLN A 271 -11.41 3.61 24.03
C GLN A 271 -10.64 3.16 25.27
N GLU A 272 -10.56 1.85 25.51
CA GLU A 272 -10.14 1.29 26.80
C GLU A 272 -8.96 0.30 26.65
N GLY A 273 -8.55 -0.05 25.43
CA GLY A 273 -7.52 -1.07 25.19
C GLY A 273 -8.01 -2.50 25.42
N THR A 274 -9.33 -2.71 25.59
CA THR A 274 -9.90 -4.03 25.88
C THR A 274 -10.04 -4.85 24.61
N PHE A 275 -9.30 -5.97 24.52
CA PHE A 275 -9.39 -6.88 23.38
C PHE A 275 -10.76 -7.58 23.29
N PRO A 276 -11.27 -7.84 22.07
CA PRO A 276 -12.47 -8.66 21.87
C PRO A 276 -12.30 -10.07 22.46
N SER A 277 -13.41 -10.67 22.93
CA SER A 277 -13.42 -12.07 23.35
C SER A 277 -12.99 -13.00 22.21
N THR A 278 -12.33 -14.11 22.57
CA THR A 278 -11.95 -15.19 21.65
C THR A 278 -13.14 -15.86 20.97
N ASP A 279 -14.33 -15.77 21.58
CA ASP A 279 -15.57 -16.29 20.97
C ASP A 279 -16.04 -15.42 19.80
N LEU A 280 -15.73 -14.12 19.85
CA LEU A 280 -16.09 -13.14 18.82
C LEU A 280 -15.00 -13.03 17.75
N VAL A 281 -13.73 -13.05 18.17
CA VAL A 281 -12.56 -13.01 17.28
C VAL A 281 -11.62 -14.16 17.69
N PRO A 282 -11.76 -15.34 17.05
CA PRO A 282 -10.91 -16.48 17.34
C PRO A 282 -9.42 -16.14 17.14
N ILE A 283 -8.59 -16.51 18.12
CA ILE A 283 -7.12 -16.38 18.01
C ILE A 283 -6.57 -17.39 17.00
N ALA A 284 -7.24 -18.53 16.86
CA ALA A 284 -6.88 -19.52 15.86
C ALA A 284 -7.14 -18.96 14.46
N PRO A 285 -6.14 -18.98 13.56
CA PRO A 285 -6.34 -18.55 12.18
C PRO A 285 -7.43 -19.43 11.53
N PRO A 286 -8.31 -18.85 10.69
CA PRO A 286 -9.31 -19.64 9.99
C PRO A 286 -8.63 -20.71 9.15
N SER A 287 -9.25 -21.89 9.07
CA SER A 287 -8.75 -22.96 8.20
C SER A 287 -8.63 -22.42 6.77
N LEU A 288 -7.45 -22.59 6.16
CA LEU A 288 -7.26 -22.24 4.76
C LEU A 288 -8.36 -22.88 3.92
N VAL A 289 -9.03 -22.09 3.10
CA VAL A 289 -10.00 -22.60 2.12
C VAL A 289 -9.20 -23.36 1.06
N LEU A 290 -8.90 -24.62 1.35
CA LEU A 290 -8.38 -25.56 0.38
C LEU A 290 -9.56 -25.90 -0.55
N SER A 291 -9.32 -25.79 -1.86
CA SER A 291 -10.29 -26.26 -2.85
C SER A 291 -10.71 -27.70 -2.54
N SER A 292 -11.95 -28.06 -2.89
CA SER A 292 -12.49 -29.41 -2.66
C SER A 292 -11.60 -30.55 -3.21
N SER A 293 -10.67 -30.25 -4.13
CA SER A 293 -9.66 -31.19 -4.62
C SER A 293 -8.59 -31.60 -3.60
N ALA A 294 -8.40 -30.87 -2.50
CA ALA A 294 -7.41 -31.23 -1.49
C ALA A 294 -7.91 -32.31 -0.50
N LYS A 295 -9.23 -32.52 -0.39
CA LYS A 295 -9.80 -33.56 0.47
C LYS A 295 -9.68 -34.97 -0.10
N GLU A 296 -9.43 -35.12 -1.41
CA GLU A 296 -9.26 -36.45 -2.04
C GLU A 296 -7.85 -37.02 -1.89
N ASN A 297 -6.82 -36.20 -1.63
CA ASN A 297 -5.44 -36.67 -1.44
C ASN A 297 -5.03 -36.84 0.03
N ALA A 298 -6.01 -36.84 0.95
CA ALA A 298 -5.81 -37.16 2.36
C ALA A 298 -6.54 -38.46 2.72
N LYS A 299 -6.25 -39.53 1.97
CA LYS A 299 -6.41 -40.92 2.38
C LYS A 299 -5.28 -41.75 1.80
#